data_AF-E6WWH8-F1
#
_entry.id   AF-E6WWH8-F1
#
_cell.length_a   1.000
_cell.length_b   1.000
_cell.length_c   1.000
_cell.angle_alpha   90.00
_cell.angle_beta   90.00
_cell.angle_gamma   90.00
#
_symmetry.space_group_name_H-M   'P 1'
#
loop_
_entity.id
_entity.type
_entity.pdbx_description
1 polymer ?
#
loop_
_entity_poly.entity_id
_entity_poly.type
_entity_poly.pdbx_seq_one_letter_code
_entity_poly.pdbx_strand_id
1 'polypeptide(L)'
;MLSMIAMGRAGSPPPVVALATGSDLPWLLVLLAVGALVYRVIQSNLERQRNESINDRLRRLGAGHALVADMKLRWNPILLVLAGLACAWFGCLSMADSEPGIGILMLLLGAWLAWAAWDNARRKAGPPLRMDRHGLHSSEFGLIPWSEVVGIDFQRVEKGNACLHQLGLCVRDPGRYLRDAPPRVRRRHASLERARTGCLWLQLDMLDKHPDLIHRAALQLRRRDPGPFLKEWSREMDDSVVEAFLEARVADQGTRGFHGTRGAQGSHGHRHGQLRAGPAPMDGVQDRAEQRFRRAMATHERRTARKKKDERFVGGITFALVLLYALWRLLG
;
A
#
# COMPACT_ATOMS: atom_id res chain seq x y z
N MET A 1 48.17 71.03 1.97
CA MET A 1 47.02 71.95 1.93
C MET A 1 46.25 71.68 0.65
N LEU A 2 44.94 71.38 0.76
CA LEU A 2 43.88 71.28 -0.27
C LEU A 2 44.12 70.22 -1.38
N SER A 3 43.47 69.06 -1.48
CA SER A 3 42.09 68.60 -1.22
C SER A 3 40.99 69.27 -2.06
N MET A 4 40.20 68.38 -2.67
CA MET A 4 38.85 68.51 -3.26
C MET A 4 38.72 69.06 -4.68
N ILE A 5 37.78 68.61 -5.54
CA ILE A 5 36.85 67.47 -5.68
C ILE A 5 36.26 67.67 -7.09
N ALA A 6 36.12 66.62 -7.90
CA ALA A 6 34.98 66.52 -8.80
C ALA A 6 34.63 65.03 -8.98
N MET A 7 33.46 64.72 -8.42
CA MET A 7 32.82 63.42 -8.33
C MET A 7 31.95 63.23 -9.58
N GLY A 8 31.95 62.03 -10.17
CA GLY A 8 31.10 61.69 -11.31
C GLY A 8 31.09 60.19 -11.58
N ARG A 9 30.30 59.47 -10.80
CA ARG A 9 30.08 58.01 -10.80
C ARG A 9 28.98 57.65 -11.82
N ALA A 10 28.94 56.38 -12.24
CA ALA A 10 27.88 55.67 -12.99
C ALA A 10 27.95 55.79 -14.53
N GLY A 11 27.91 54.72 -15.31
CA GLY A 11 27.90 53.29 -15.04
C GLY A 11 28.10 52.59 -16.39
N SER A 12 29.11 51.73 -16.51
CA SER A 12 29.17 50.80 -17.63
C SER A 12 28.03 49.78 -17.46
N PRO A 13 27.23 49.50 -18.51
CA PRO A 13 26.22 48.46 -18.41
C PRO A 13 26.90 47.12 -18.10
N PRO A 14 26.30 46.26 -17.25
CA PRO A 14 26.79 44.90 -17.11
C PRO A 14 26.64 44.20 -18.48
N PRO A 15 27.60 43.37 -18.93
CA PRO A 15 27.31 42.41 -19.97
C PRO A 15 26.31 41.39 -19.40
N VAL A 16 25.04 41.67 -19.64
CA VAL A 16 23.97 40.70 -19.60
C VAL A 16 24.28 39.66 -20.68
N VAL A 17 24.20 38.39 -20.30
CA VAL A 17 24.37 37.21 -21.13
C VAL A 17 25.83 36.94 -21.51
N ALA A 18 26.54 36.22 -20.64
CA ALA A 18 27.50 35.23 -21.12
C ALA A 18 26.70 34.27 -22.03
N LEU A 19 26.71 34.57 -23.33
CA LEU A 19 26.24 33.66 -24.36
C LEU A 19 26.98 32.35 -24.14
N ALA A 20 26.21 31.27 -23.91
CA ALA A 20 26.69 29.91 -24.05
C ALA A 20 27.53 29.84 -25.33
N THR A 21 28.84 29.69 -25.15
CA THR A 21 29.81 29.57 -26.23
C THR A 21 29.41 28.40 -27.12
N GLY A 22 29.56 28.54 -28.43
CA GLY A 22 29.14 27.55 -29.44
C GLY A 22 29.74 26.14 -29.28
N SER A 23 30.60 25.91 -28.29
CA SER A 23 31.16 24.62 -27.87
C SER A 23 30.19 23.74 -27.08
N ASP A 24 29.16 24.31 -26.44
CA ASP A 24 28.32 23.58 -25.46
C ASP A 24 26.98 23.11 -26.05
N LEU A 25 26.64 23.65 -27.22
CA LEU A 25 25.44 23.35 -28.01
C LEU A 25 25.34 21.87 -28.45
N PRO A 26 26.41 21.18 -28.91
CA PRO A 26 26.33 19.75 -29.22
C PRO A 26 26.06 18.89 -27.98
N TRP A 27 26.57 19.27 -26.81
CA TRP A 27 26.36 18.52 -25.56
C TRP A 27 24.95 18.68 -25.01
N LEU A 28 24.34 19.86 -25.14
CA LEU A 28 22.93 20.08 -24.80
C LEU A 28 21.99 19.25 -25.69
N LEU A 29 22.30 19.11 -26.98
CA LEU A 29 21.54 18.25 -27.89
C LEU A 29 21.66 16.77 -27.53
N VAL A 30 22.85 16.31 -27.11
CA VAL A 30 23.06 14.94 -26.62
C VAL A 30 22.27 14.69 -25.33
N LEU A 31 22.29 15.61 -24.37
CA LEU A 31 21.52 15.48 -23.13
C LEU A 31 20.01 15.46 -23.38
N LEU A 32 19.51 16.30 -24.29
CA LEU A 32 18.10 16.28 -24.70
C LEU A 32 17.72 14.99 -25.43
N ALA A 33 18.58 14.48 -26.31
CA ALA A 33 18.36 13.22 -27.02
C ALA A 33 18.35 12.01 -26.06
N VAL A 34 19.27 11.98 -25.10
CA VAL A 34 19.30 10.95 -24.04
C VAL A 34 18.07 11.07 -23.15
N GLY A 35 17.70 12.28 -22.74
CA GLY A 35 16.47 12.54 -21.96
C GLY A 35 15.20 12.08 -22.69
N ALA A 36 15.09 12.37 -23.99
CA ALA A 36 13.96 11.96 -24.83
C ALA A 36 13.93 10.43 -25.05
N LEU A 37 15.08 9.78 -25.23
CA LEU A 37 15.18 8.33 -25.37
C LEU A 37 14.77 7.63 -24.06
N VAL A 38 15.28 8.11 -22.92
CA VAL A 38 14.90 7.61 -21.59
C VAL A 38 13.40 7.80 -21.34
N TYR A 39 12.85 8.97 -21.65
CA TYR A 39 11.42 9.24 -21.54
C TYR A 39 10.59 8.28 -22.42
N ARG A 40 11.03 8.00 -23.66
CA ARG A 40 10.33 7.09 -24.58
C ARG A 40 10.41 5.63 -24.14
N VAL A 41 11.54 5.20 -23.59
CA VAL A 41 11.68 3.87 -22.96
C VAL A 41 10.79 3.75 -21.72
N ILE A 42 10.68 4.81 -20.92
CA ILE A 42 9.77 4.88 -19.77
C ILE A 42 8.32 4.76 -20.23
N GLN A 43 7.90 5.56 -21.20
CA GLN A 43 6.54 5.55 -21.73
C GLN A 43 6.17 4.19 -22.34
N SER A 44 7.05 3.62 -23.17
CA SER A 44 6.79 2.31 -23.79
C SER A 44 6.73 1.16 -22.79
N ASN A 45 7.50 1.19 -21.70
CA ASN A 45 7.38 0.20 -20.62
C ASN A 45 6.08 0.35 -19.83
N LEU A 46 5.64 1.60 -19.58
CA LEU A 46 4.34 1.87 -18.95
C LEU A 46 3.18 1.42 -19.85
N GLU A 47 3.27 1.65 -21.16
CA GLU A 47 2.29 1.19 -22.15
C GLU A 47 2.25 -0.34 -22.29
N ARG A 48 3.41 -1.02 -22.31
CA ARG A 48 3.48 -2.48 -22.32
C ARG A 48 2.84 -3.10 -21.07
N GLN A 49 3.05 -2.50 -19.89
CA GLN A 49 2.38 -2.94 -18.67
C GLN A 49 0.87 -2.68 -18.67
N ARG A 50 0.41 -1.63 -19.36
CA ARG A 50 -1.01 -1.29 -19.52
C ARG A 50 -1.73 -2.18 -20.54
N ASN A 51 -1.01 -2.67 -21.55
CA ASN A 51 -1.56 -3.45 -22.65
C ASN A 51 -1.69 -4.96 -22.38
N GLU A 52 -0.96 -5.51 -21.40
CA GLU A 52 -1.26 -6.88 -20.96
C GLU A 52 -2.60 -6.92 -20.23
N SER A 53 -3.54 -7.71 -20.75
CA SER A 53 -4.87 -7.79 -20.15
C SER A 53 -4.78 -8.33 -18.71
N ILE A 54 -5.47 -7.65 -17.78
CA ILE A 54 -5.59 -8.07 -16.38
C ILE A 54 -6.02 -9.55 -16.29
N ASN A 55 -6.90 -9.97 -17.20
CA ASN A 55 -7.43 -11.31 -17.26
C ASN A 55 -6.36 -12.36 -17.61
N ASP A 56 -5.42 -12.06 -18.50
CA ASP A 56 -4.32 -12.98 -18.83
C ASP A 56 -3.39 -13.19 -17.64
N ARG A 57 -3.12 -12.14 -16.87
CA ARG A 57 -2.34 -12.24 -15.64
C ARG A 57 -3.06 -13.05 -14.55
N LEU A 58 -4.37 -12.85 -14.39
CA LEU A 58 -5.20 -13.66 -13.48
C LEU A 58 -5.31 -15.13 -13.92
N ARG A 59 -5.26 -15.41 -15.23
CA ARG A 59 -5.17 -16.78 -15.76
C ARG A 59 -3.84 -17.44 -15.45
N ARG A 60 -2.71 -16.74 -15.59
CA ARG A 60 -1.38 -17.24 -15.21
C ARG A 60 -1.28 -17.53 -13.70
N LEU A 61 -1.87 -16.66 -12.86
CA LEU A 61 -2.09 -16.92 -11.43
C LEU A 61 -2.95 -18.16 -11.18
N GLY A 62 -3.92 -18.41 -12.07
CA GLY A 62 -4.68 -19.65 -12.12
C GLY A 62 -3.83 -20.90 -12.30
N ALA A 63 -2.84 -20.82 -13.17
CA ALA A 63 -1.89 -21.90 -13.44
C ALA A 63 -0.81 -22.05 -12.36
N GLY A 64 -0.92 -21.38 -11.21
CA GLY A 64 0.00 -21.53 -10.08
C GLY A 64 1.23 -20.60 -10.09
N HIS A 65 1.30 -19.64 -11.03
CA HIS A 65 2.37 -18.65 -11.03
C HIS A 65 2.16 -17.63 -9.90
N ALA A 66 3.25 -17.21 -9.26
CA ALA A 66 3.21 -16.14 -8.26
C ALA A 66 3.06 -14.76 -8.93
N LEU A 67 2.24 -13.89 -8.34
CA LEU A 67 2.20 -12.48 -8.72
C LEU A 67 3.29 -11.75 -7.94
N VAL A 68 4.28 -11.24 -8.65
CA VAL A 68 5.34 -10.41 -8.09
C VAL A 68 5.07 -8.97 -8.51
N ALA A 69 4.98 -8.08 -7.52
CA ALA A 69 4.86 -6.65 -7.70
C ALA A 69 6.09 -5.96 -7.11
N ASP A 70 6.84 -5.31 -7.99
CA ASP A 70 8.05 -4.55 -7.66
C ASP A 70 7.68 -3.11 -7.30
N MET A 71 8.61 -2.34 -6.72
CA MET A 71 8.37 -0.90 -6.61
C MET A 71 8.37 -0.27 -8.01
N LYS A 72 7.40 0.60 -8.32
CA LYS A 72 7.43 1.49 -9.51
C LYS A 72 8.76 2.23 -9.60
N LEU A 73 9.32 2.55 -8.44
CA LEU A 73 10.54 3.30 -8.25
C LEU A 73 11.82 2.46 -8.37
N ARG A 74 11.87 1.47 -9.28
CA ARG A 74 13.14 0.87 -9.74
C ARG A 74 14.08 1.88 -10.42
N TRP A 75 13.59 3.09 -10.71
CA TRP A 75 14.37 4.23 -11.19
C TRP A 75 15.07 5.03 -10.08
N ASN A 76 14.75 4.84 -8.80
CA ASN A 76 15.39 5.58 -7.70
C ASN A 76 16.92 5.41 -7.65
N PRO A 77 17.49 4.19 -7.73
CA PRO A 77 18.96 4.06 -7.70
C PRO A 77 19.60 4.64 -8.96
N ILE A 78 18.97 4.50 -10.14
CA ILE A 78 19.50 5.06 -11.39
C ILE A 78 19.50 6.59 -11.33
N LEU A 79 18.40 7.21 -10.89
CA LEU A 79 18.30 8.66 -10.74
C LEU A 79 19.21 9.18 -9.62
N LEU A 80 19.37 8.45 -8.52
CA LEU A 80 20.32 8.79 -7.45
C LEU A 80 21.77 8.68 -7.93
N VAL A 81 22.10 7.68 -8.74
CA VAL A 81 23.43 7.54 -9.35
C VAL A 81 23.67 8.65 -10.37
N LEU A 82 22.70 8.97 -11.24
CA LEU A 82 22.81 10.07 -12.20
C LEU A 82 22.91 11.43 -11.50
N ALA A 83 22.14 11.66 -10.44
CA ALA A 83 22.23 12.87 -9.62
C ALA A 83 23.58 12.93 -8.89
N GLY A 84 24.07 11.81 -8.36
CA GLY A 84 25.38 11.72 -7.75
C GLY A 84 26.52 12.00 -8.73
N LEU A 85 26.44 11.47 -9.95
CA LEU A 85 27.38 11.75 -11.04
C LEU A 85 27.33 13.22 -11.49
N ALA A 86 26.13 13.81 -11.58
CA ALA A 86 25.96 15.22 -11.90
C ALA A 86 26.55 16.13 -10.80
N CYS A 87 26.33 15.81 -9.52
CA CYS A 87 26.93 16.54 -8.40
C CYS A 87 28.46 16.38 -8.37
N ALA A 88 28.98 15.18 -8.64
CA ALA A 88 30.43 14.95 -8.68
C ALA A 88 31.09 15.69 -9.86
N TRP A 89 30.45 15.66 -11.03
CA TRP A 89 30.89 16.41 -12.21
C TRP A 89 30.91 17.92 -11.95
N PHE A 90 29.82 18.46 -11.40
CA PHE A 90 29.72 19.88 -11.03
C PHE A 90 30.77 20.26 -9.97
N GLY A 91 31.00 19.39 -8.98
CA GLY A 91 32.04 19.59 -7.97
C GLY A 91 33.45 19.67 -8.56
N CYS A 92 33.78 18.80 -9.52
CA CYS A 92 35.06 18.84 -10.23
C CYS A 92 35.25 20.13 -11.04
N LEU A 93 34.19 20.64 -11.69
CA LEU A 93 34.22 21.92 -12.38
C LEU A 93 34.43 23.10 -11.40
N SER A 94 33.71 23.11 -10.27
CA SER A 94 33.84 24.18 -9.27
C SER A 94 35.20 24.19 -8.54
N MET A 95 35.89 23.05 -8.46
CA MET A 95 37.27 23.01 -7.93
C MET A 95 38.29 23.65 -8.88
N ALA A 96 37.98 23.74 -10.19
CA ALA A 96 38.85 24.40 -11.17
C ALA A 96 38.73 25.93 -11.12
N ASP A 97 37.57 26.47 -10.73
CA ASP A 97 37.24 27.91 -10.79
C ASP A 97 37.43 28.65 -9.44
N SER A 98 38.36 28.19 -8.59
CA SER A 98 38.75 28.85 -7.32
C SER A 98 37.74 28.81 -6.15
N GLU A 99 36.67 28.01 -6.23
CA GLU A 99 35.73 27.81 -5.10
C GLU A 99 35.76 26.36 -4.56
N PRO A 100 36.85 25.97 -3.85
CA PRO A 100 37.03 24.59 -3.39
C PRO A 100 35.97 24.16 -2.37
N GLY A 101 35.39 25.10 -1.62
CA GLY A 101 34.34 24.80 -0.64
C GLY A 101 33.06 24.24 -1.27
N ILE A 102 32.63 24.80 -2.40
CA ILE A 102 31.43 24.33 -3.12
C ILE A 102 31.71 22.98 -3.79
N GLY A 103 32.91 22.80 -4.35
CA GLY A 103 33.31 21.53 -4.96
C GLY A 103 33.33 20.36 -3.97
N ILE A 104 33.91 20.56 -2.78
CA ILE A 104 33.93 19.54 -1.71
C ILE A 104 32.51 19.22 -1.24
N LEU A 105 31.65 20.22 -1.05
CA LEU A 105 30.26 20.02 -0.63
C LEU A 105 29.47 19.17 -1.65
N MET A 106 29.66 19.42 -2.94
CA MET A 106 28.97 18.69 -4.02
C MET A 106 29.49 17.25 -4.17
N LEU A 107 30.79 17.03 -3.96
CA LEU A 107 31.37 15.68 -3.92
C LEU A 107 30.85 14.88 -2.73
N LEU A 108 30.75 15.49 -1.55
CA LEU A 108 30.16 14.85 -0.36
C LEU A 108 28.67 14.53 -0.57
N LEU A 109 27.92 15.43 -1.21
CA LEU A 109 26.53 15.18 -1.57
C LEU A 109 26.41 14.02 -2.56
N GLY A 110 27.25 13.98 -3.60
CA GLY A 110 27.29 12.88 -4.57
C GLY A 110 27.63 11.53 -3.93
N ALA A 111 28.65 11.50 -3.06
CA ALA A 111 29.02 10.32 -2.29
C ALA A 111 27.90 9.85 -1.35
N TRP A 112 27.19 10.78 -0.70
CA TRP A 112 26.04 10.47 0.14
C TRP A 112 24.88 9.89 -0.66
N LEU A 113 24.57 10.45 -1.84
CA LEU A 113 23.53 9.94 -2.74
C LEU A 113 23.88 8.55 -3.28
N ALA A 114 25.14 8.31 -3.65
CA ALA A 114 25.63 7.00 -4.10
C ALA A 114 25.56 5.96 -2.96
N TRP A 115 25.97 6.33 -1.75
CA TRP A 115 25.83 5.50 -0.57
C TRP A 115 24.36 5.19 -0.26
N ALA A 116 23.47 6.18 -0.35
CA ALA A 116 22.04 5.99 -0.16
C ALA A 116 21.43 5.07 -1.22
N ALA A 117 21.83 5.19 -2.49
CA ALA A 117 21.41 4.29 -3.56
C ALA A 117 21.87 2.84 -3.30
N TRP A 118 23.13 2.67 -2.89
CA TRP A 118 23.73 1.39 -2.56
C TRP A 118 23.09 0.73 -1.33
N ASP A 119 22.88 1.48 -0.26
CA ASP A 119 22.22 1.02 0.97
C ASP A 119 20.76 0.61 0.71
N ASN A 120 20.04 1.41 -0.08
CA ASN A 120 18.67 1.13 -0.49
C ASN A 120 18.58 -0.12 -1.40
N ALA A 121 19.60 -0.37 -2.23
CA ALA A 121 19.72 -1.58 -3.05
C ALA A 121 20.04 -2.82 -2.19
N ARG A 122 20.96 -2.70 -1.22
CA ARG A 122 21.33 -3.82 -0.33
C ARG A 122 20.23 -4.21 0.66
N ARG A 123 19.49 -3.24 1.22
CA ARG A 123 18.44 -3.50 2.22
C ARG A 123 17.13 -4.05 1.63
N LYS A 124 16.97 -4.04 0.30
CA LYS A 124 15.73 -4.42 -0.41
C LYS A 124 15.94 -5.56 -1.40
N ALA A 125 16.58 -6.65 -0.99
CA ALA A 125 16.86 -7.80 -1.86
C ALA A 125 15.62 -8.66 -2.25
N GLY A 126 14.39 -8.22 -1.91
CA GLY A 126 13.16 -8.94 -2.24
C GLY A 126 12.08 -8.01 -2.82
N PRO A 127 11.15 -8.55 -3.62
CA PRO A 127 10.03 -7.77 -4.14
C PRO A 127 9.17 -7.25 -2.96
N PRO A 128 8.78 -5.97 -2.97
CA PRO A 128 8.00 -5.34 -1.91
C PRO A 128 6.64 -6.03 -1.71
N LEU A 129 6.09 -6.66 -2.75
CA LEU A 129 4.90 -7.48 -2.65
C LEU A 129 5.00 -8.71 -3.56
N ARG A 130 4.81 -9.90 -2.99
CA ARG A 130 4.67 -11.16 -3.72
C ARG A 130 3.46 -11.91 -3.20
N MET A 131 2.63 -12.42 -4.08
CA MET A 131 1.47 -13.25 -3.75
C MET A 131 1.57 -14.57 -4.48
N ASP A 132 1.47 -15.66 -3.74
CA ASP A 132 1.47 -17.01 -4.30
C ASP A 132 0.38 -17.86 -3.65
N ARG A 133 0.44 -19.18 -3.80
CA ARG A 133 -0.56 -20.09 -3.21
C ARG A 133 -0.50 -20.17 -1.68
N HIS A 134 0.62 -19.78 -1.06
CA HIS A 134 0.83 -19.92 0.37
C HIS A 134 0.40 -18.67 1.13
N GLY A 135 0.61 -17.50 0.54
CA GLY A 135 0.19 -16.26 1.16
C GLY A 135 0.60 -15.01 0.38
N LEU A 136 0.56 -13.91 1.10
CA LEU A 136 1.03 -12.61 0.69
C LEU A 136 2.31 -12.29 1.46
N HIS A 137 3.41 -12.14 0.74
CA HIS A 137 4.68 -11.67 1.27
C HIS A 137 4.81 -10.17 1.01
N SER A 138 4.92 -9.39 2.08
CA SER A 138 5.15 -7.94 2.03
C SER A 138 6.45 -7.59 2.73
N SER A 139 7.19 -6.60 2.21
CA SER A 139 8.36 -6.06 2.92
C SER A 139 8.02 -5.38 4.25
N GLU A 140 6.76 -5.00 4.47
CA GLU A 140 6.33 -4.31 5.69
C GLU A 140 5.92 -5.28 6.82
N PHE A 141 5.33 -6.42 6.46
CA PHE A 141 4.67 -7.35 7.40
C PHE A 141 5.19 -8.80 7.31
N GLY A 142 6.13 -9.08 6.39
CA GLY A 142 6.60 -10.42 6.12
C GLY A 142 5.56 -11.28 5.38
N LEU A 143 5.61 -12.59 5.61
CA LEU A 143 4.66 -13.55 5.05
C LEU A 143 3.35 -13.58 5.86
N ILE A 144 2.24 -13.27 5.22
CA ILE A 144 0.88 -13.42 5.73
C ILE A 144 0.22 -14.60 5.00
N PRO A 145 0.03 -15.76 5.63
CA PRO A 145 -0.63 -16.91 5.01
C PRO A 145 -2.09 -16.61 4.66
N TRP A 146 -2.61 -17.19 3.57
CA TRP A 146 -4.01 -16.96 3.18
C TRP A 146 -5.00 -17.48 4.22
N SER A 147 -4.66 -18.55 4.92
CA SER A 147 -5.47 -19.09 6.01
C SER A 147 -5.74 -18.05 7.10
N GLU A 148 -4.81 -17.11 7.31
CA GLU A 148 -4.89 -16.10 8.36
C GLU A 148 -5.67 -14.85 7.97
N VAL A 149 -5.86 -14.66 6.67
CA VAL A 149 -6.64 -13.55 6.12
C VAL A 149 -8.13 -13.89 6.21
N VAL A 150 -8.89 -13.11 6.96
CA VAL A 150 -10.34 -13.29 7.12
C VAL A 150 -11.12 -12.50 6.08
N GLY A 151 -10.60 -11.34 5.67
CA GLY A 151 -11.26 -10.41 4.75
C GLY A 151 -10.25 -9.59 3.96
N ILE A 152 -10.66 -9.15 2.77
CA ILE A 152 -9.86 -8.29 1.89
C ILE A 152 -10.76 -7.14 1.44
N ASP A 153 -10.27 -5.91 1.61
CA ASP A 153 -10.92 -4.68 1.17
C ASP A 153 -9.97 -3.88 0.27
N PHE A 154 -10.54 -3.09 -0.64
CA PHE A 154 -9.77 -2.22 -1.53
C PHE A 154 -10.30 -0.80 -1.41
N GLN A 155 -9.44 0.11 -0.96
CA GLN A 155 -9.82 1.50 -0.72
C GLN A 155 -9.09 2.43 -1.67
N ARG A 156 -9.88 3.32 -2.27
CA ARG A 156 -9.41 4.50 -2.97
C ARG A 156 -9.60 5.69 -2.04
N VAL A 157 -8.49 6.22 -1.51
CA VAL A 157 -8.48 7.34 -0.58
C VAL A 157 -8.05 8.59 -1.34
N GLU A 158 -8.97 9.54 -1.47
CA GLU A 158 -8.66 10.86 -2.02
C GLU A 158 -8.11 11.74 -0.89
N LYS A 159 -6.89 12.27 -1.07
CA LYS A 159 -6.22 13.15 -0.11
C LYS A 159 -5.68 14.37 -0.85
N GLY A 160 -6.42 15.46 -0.81
CA GLY A 160 -6.13 16.65 -1.62
C GLY A 160 -6.20 16.32 -3.12
N ASN A 161 -5.19 16.70 -3.89
CA ASN A 161 -5.10 16.39 -5.33
C ASN A 161 -4.54 14.97 -5.63
N ALA A 162 -4.28 14.16 -4.61
CA ALA A 162 -3.72 12.82 -4.77
C ALA A 162 -4.78 11.74 -4.50
N CYS A 163 -4.83 10.74 -5.38
CA CYS A 163 -5.60 9.52 -5.19
C CYS A 163 -4.66 8.39 -4.76
N LEU A 164 -4.87 7.85 -3.57
CA LEU A 164 -4.09 6.75 -3.01
C LEU A 164 -4.90 5.46 -3.04
N HIS A 165 -4.27 4.36 -3.46
CA HIS A 165 -4.87 3.03 -3.47
C HIS A 165 -4.26 2.16 -2.37
N GLN A 166 -5.13 1.55 -1.57
CA GLN A 166 -4.73 0.73 -0.43
C GLN A 166 -5.44 -0.62 -0.48
N LEU A 167 -4.69 -1.68 -0.17
CA LEU A 167 -5.23 -3.00 0.09
C LEU A 167 -5.35 -3.20 1.61
N GLY A 168 -6.55 -3.40 2.10
CA GLY A 168 -6.82 -3.76 3.49
C GLY A 168 -6.90 -5.27 3.63
N LEU A 169 -6.12 -5.83 4.55
CA LEU A 169 -6.14 -7.24 4.90
C LEU A 169 -6.62 -7.39 6.34
N CYS A 170 -7.82 -7.92 6.55
CA CYS A 170 -8.25 -8.34 7.86
C CYS A 170 -7.56 -9.65 8.21
N VAL A 171 -6.70 -9.64 9.22
CA VAL A 171 -5.93 -10.81 9.65
C VAL A 171 -6.25 -11.19 11.08
N ARG A 172 -6.13 -12.48 11.39
CA ARG A 172 -6.09 -12.99 12.76
C ARG A 172 -4.73 -12.71 13.37
N ASP A 173 -4.72 -12.31 14.64
CA ASP A 173 -3.52 -11.95 15.41
C ASP A 173 -2.54 -11.07 14.61
N PRO A 174 -2.92 -9.81 14.28
CA PRO A 174 -2.04 -8.87 13.59
C PRO A 174 -0.72 -8.63 14.34
N GLY A 175 -0.70 -8.78 15.66
CA GLY A 175 0.46 -8.52 16.51
C GLY A 175 1.70 -9.33 16.11
N ARG A 176 1.55 -10.57 15.63
CA ARG A 176 2.69 -11.38 15.16
C ARG A 176 3.43 -10.75 13.99
N TYR A 177 2.73 -10.10 13.07
CA TYR A 177 3.33 -9.49 11.88
C TYR A 177 3.95 -8.12 12.19
N LEU A 178 3.53 -7.49 13.28
CA LEU A 178 4.05 -6.19 13.71
C LEU A 178 5.33 -6.31 14.53
N ARG A 179 5.64 -7.48 15.11
CA ARG A 179 6.86 -7.72 15.89
C ARG A 179 8.12 -7.44 15.05
N ASP A 180 8.15 -7.98 13.84
CA ASP A 180 9.28 -7.87 12.91
C ASP A 180 9.12 -6.72 11.91
N ALA A 181 8.01 -5.97 12.00
CA ALA A 181 7.77 -4.83 11.14
C ALA A 181 8.74 -3.66 11.44
N PRO A 182 9.10 -2.85 10.43
CA PRO A 182 9.91 -1.66 10.65
C PRO A 182 9.29 -0.72 11.71
N PRO A 183 10.10 -0.02 12.54
CA PRO A 183 9.58 0.77 13.67
C PRO A 183 8.50 1.79 13.30
N ARG A 184 8.58 2.38 12.11
CA ARG A 184 7.57 3.32 11.60
C ARG A 184 6.23 2.65 11.31
N VAL A 185 6.24 1.43 10.77
CA VAL A 185 5.05 0.62 10.51
C VAL A 185 4.44 0.19 11.83
N ARG A 186 5.25 -0.34 12.75
CA ARG A 186 4.80 -0.74 14.08
C ARG A 186 4.11 0.39 14.83
N ARG A 187 4.70 1.60 14.85
CA ARG A 187 4.08 2.79 15.48
C ARG A 187 2.73 3.17 14.84
N ARG A 188 2.61 3.08 13.51
CA ARG A 188 1.35 3.38 12.79
C ARG A 188 0.24 2.40 13.15
N HIS A 189 0.61 1.16 13.49
CA HIS A 189 -0.31 0.06 13.79
C HIS A 189 -0.26 -0.37 15.27
N ALA A 190 0.21 0.48 16.18
CA ALA A 190 0.45 0.12 17.58
C ALA A 190 -0.82 -0.40 18.30
N SER A 191 -2.00 0.12 17.94
CA SER A 191 -3.28 -0.36 18.50
C SER A 191 -3.58 -1.82 18.15
N LEU A 192 -2.98 -2.37 17.10
CA LEU A 192 -3.20 -3.73 16.63
C LEU A 192 -2.28 -4.75 17.29
N GLU A 193 -1.28 -4.34 18.08
CA GLU A 193 -0.31 -5.27 18.68
C GLU A 193 -0.95 -6.30 19.63
N ARG A 194 -2.08 -5.94 20.25
CA ARG A 194 -2.83 -6.79 21.20
C ARG A 194 -4.21 -7.20 20.68
N ALA A 195 -4.54 -6.85 19.45
CA ALA A 195 -5.84 -7.14 18.88
C ALA A 195 -5.92 -8.60 18.44
N ARG A 196 -7.09 -9.24 18.62
CA ARG A 196 -7.33 -10.61 18.14
C ARG A 196 -7.52 -10.68 16.63
N THR A 197 -8.13 -9.64 16.07
CA THR A 197 -8.29 -9.40 14.64
C THR A 197 -7.94 -7.95 14.34
N GLY A 198 -7.47 -7.66 13.14
CA GLY A 198 -7.21 -6.28 12.75
C GLY A 198 -6.87 -6.14 11.27
N CYS A 199 -6.92 -4.89 10.79
CA CYS A 199 -6.64 -4.57 9.40
C CYS A 199 -5.19 -4.10 9.21
N LEU A 200 -4.44 -4.82 8.37
CA LEU A 200 -3.14 -4.40 7.86
C LEU A 200 -3.33 -3.71 6.51
N TRP A 201 -2.77 -2.50 6.37
CA TRP A 201 -2.92 -1.67 5.18
C TRP A 201 -1.65 -1.68 4.35
N LEU A 202 -1.76 -2.11 3.10
CA LEU A 202 -0.67 -2.09 2.12
C LEU A 202 -0.92 -0.96 1.12
N GLN A 203 0.06 -0.06 0.96
CA GLN A 203 -0.01 0.98 -0.06
C GLN A 203 0.36 0.41 -1.43
N LEU A 204 -0.52 0.59 -2.41
CA LEU A 204 -0.37 0.00 -3.74
C LEU A 204 0.23 0.96 -4.76
N ASP A 205 0.14 2.28 -4.52
CA ASP A 205 0.56 3.29 -5.51
C ASP A 205 2.04 3.24 -5.83
N MET A 206 2.83 2.66 -4.93
CA MET A 206 4.27 2.50 -5.07
C MET A 206 4.67 1.25 -5.84
N LEU A 207 3.72 0.39 -6.25
CA LEU A 207 3.98 -0.91 -6.89
C LEU A 207 3.80 -0.86 -8.41
N ASP A 208 4.65 -1.55 -9.16
CA ASP A 208 4.69 -1.58 -10.62
C ASP A 208 3.46 -2.26 -11.27
N LYS A 209 2.60 -2.88 -10.47
CA LYS A 209 1.35 -3.48 -10.93
C LYS A 209 0.17 -2.56 -10.65
N HIS A 210 -0.82 -2.62 -11.52
CA HIS A 210 -2.07 -1.88 -11.33
C HIS A 210 -2.75 -2.30 -10.00
N PRO A 211 -3.24 -1.36 -9.18
CA PRO A 211 -3.87 -1.68 -7.89
C PRO A 211 -5.03 -2.69 -8.01
N ASP A 212 -5.88 -2.55 -9.04
CA ASP A 212 -6.98 -3.49 -9.28
C ASP A 212 -6.51 -4.93 -9.58
N LEU A 213 -5.38 -5.08 -10.28
CA LEU A 213 -4.82 -6.41 -10.56
C LEU A 213 -4.36 -7.05 -9.25
N ILE A 214 -3.69 -6.29 -8.38
CA ILE A 214 -3.25 -6.76 -7.07
C ILE A 214 -4.44 -7.20 -6.23
N HIS A 215 -5.49 -6.36 -6.15
CA HIS A 215 -6.71 -6.68 -5.41
C HIS A 215 -7.41 -7.94 -5.94
N ARG A 216 -7.63 -8.03 -7.26
CA ARG A 216 -8.27 -9.21 -7.87
C ARG A 216 -7.44 -10.48 -7.69
N ALA A 217 -6.12 -10.38 -7.79
CA ALA A 217 -5.21 -11.51 -7.53
C ALA A 217 -5.28 -11.97 -6.08
N ALA A 218 -5.27 -11.03 -5.12
CA ALA A 218 -5.40 -11.34 -3.70
C ALA A 218 -6.73 -12.06 -3.41
N LEU A 219 -7.86 -11.56 -3.95
CA LEU A 219 -9.16 -12.21 -3.83
C LEU A 219 -9.17 -13.61 -4.46
N GLN A 220 -8.62 -13.77 -5.66
CA GLN A 220 -8.59 -15.05 -6.36
C GLN A 220 -7.78 -16.09 -5.59
N LEU A 221 -6.58 -15.73 -5.10
CA LEU A 221 -5.71 -16.61 -4.33
C LEU A 221 -6.33 -16.93 -2.97
N ARG A 222 -6.85 -15.92 -2.27
CA ARG A 222 -7.51 -16.14 -0.98
C ARG A 222 -8.72 -17.07 -1.08
N ARG A 223 -9.54 -16.95 -2.12
CA ARG A 223 -10.72 -17.80 -2.33
C ARG A 223 -10.38 -19.28 -2.58
N ARG A 224 -9.13 -19.60 -2.94
CA ARG A 224 -8.68 -20.99 -3.08
C ARG A 224 -8.32 -21.64 -1.75
N ASP A 225 -7.99 -20.84 -0.75
CA ASP A 225 -7.69 -21.35 0.58
C ASP A 225 -9.00 -21.73 1.31
N PRO A 226 -9.09 -22.94 1.90
CA PRO A 226 -10.30 -23.43 2.56
C PRO A 226 -10.61 -22.73 3.89
N GLY A 227 -9.72 -21.89 4.40
CA GLY A 227 -9.89 -21.16 5.66
C GLY A 227 -11.06 -20.16 5.62
N PRO A 228 -11.60 -19.77 6.79
CA PRO A 228 -12.78 -18.93 6.91
C PRO A 228 -12.58 -17.56 6.23
N PHE A 229 -13.39 -17.26 5.21
CA PHE A 229 -13.31 -16.04 4.41
C PHE A 229 -14.63 -15.27 4.39
N LEU A 230 -14.60 -14.03 4.86
CA LEU A 230 -15.72 -13.10 4.86
C LEU A 230 -15.67 -12.25 3.57
N LYS A 231 -16.46 -12.66 2.57
CA LYS A 231 -16.39 -12.12 1.19
C LYS A 231 -16.64 -10.61 1.09
N GLU A 232 -17.50 -10.08 1.94
CA GLU A 232 -17.94 -8.67 1.94
C GLU A 232 -17.39 -7.93 3.17
N TRP A 233 -16.24 -8.39 3.67
CA TRP A 233 -15.56 -7.65 4.71
C TRP A 233 -15.15 -6.27 4.21
N SER A 234 -15.39 -5.27 5.03
CA SER A 234 -14.94 -3.90 4.80
C SER A 234 -14.34 -3.34 6.07
N ARG A 235 -13.50 -2.31 5.94
CA ARG A 235 -12.90 -1.62 7.10
C ARG A 235 -13.91 -1.15 8.13
N GLU A 236 -15.09 -0.70 7.69
CA GLU A 236 -16.10 -0.14 8.59
C GLU A 236 -16.75 -1.21 9.48
N MET A 237 -16.59 -2.49 9.11
CA MET A 237 -17.12 -3.61 9.85
C MET A 237 -16.49 -3.70 11.24
N ASP A 238 -17.36 -3.85 12.24
CA ASP A 238 -16.98 -3.95 13.65
C ASP A 238 -16.25 -5.28 13.92
N ASP A 239 -15.19 -5.26 14.74
CA ASP A 239 -14.42 -6.45 15.09
C ASP A 239 -15.32 -7.55 15.67
N SER A 240 -16.38 -7.18 16.40
CA SER A 240 -17.37 -8.14 16.94
C SER A 240 -18.09 -8.96 15.86
N VAL A 241 -18.28 -8.40 14.66
CA VAL A 241 -18.86 -9.12 13.51
C VAL A 241 -17.88 -10.16 12.99
N VAL A 242 -16.60 -9.78 12.90
CA VAL A 242 -15.52 -10.66 12.42
C VAL A 242 -15.31 -11.80 13.40
N GLU A 243 -15.29 -11.52 14.71
CA GLU A 243 -15.19 -12.54 15.75
C GLU A 243 -16.38 -13.51 15.72
N ALA A 244 -17.62 -12.99 15.64
CA ALA A 244 -18.81 -13.84 15.55
C ALA A 244 -18.82 -14.72 14.29
N PHE A 245 -18.33 -14.20 13.15
CA PHE A 245 -18.16 -14.98 11.93
C PHE A 245 -17.16 -16.13 12.12
N LEU A 246 -16.01 -15.85 12.74
CA LEU A 246 -14.99 -16.86 13.01
C LEU A 246 -15.52 -17.94 13.97
N GLU A 247 -16.24 -17.55 15.04
CA GLU A 247 -16.91 -18.48 15.96
C GLU A 247 -17.87 -19.41 15.22
N ALA A 248 -18.74 -18.87 14.37
CA ALA A 248 -19.71 -19.64 13.59
C ALA A 248 -19.02 -20.65 12.65
N ARG A 249 -17.89 -20.27 12.04
CA ARG A 249 -17.13 -21.14 11.14
C ARG A 249 -16.36 -22.24 11.86
N VAL A 250 -15.81 -21.96 13.03
CA VAL A 250 -15.17 -22.99 13.88
C VAL A 250 -16.21 -24.01 14.34
N ALA A 251 -17.40 -23.55 14.74
CA ALA A 251 -18.49 -24.45 15.15
C ALA A 251 -18.92 -25.39 13.99
N ASP A 252 -19.15 -24.85 12.79
CA ASP A 252 -19.51 -25.62 11.59
C ASP A 252 -18.43 -26.67 11.20
N GLN A 253 -17.14 -26.30 11.31
CA GLN A 253 -16.03 -27.23 11.06
C GLN A 253 -15.95 -28.34 12.12
N GLY A 254 -16.18 -28.01 13.40
CA GLY A 254 -16.22 -28.98 14.49
C GLY A 254 -17.34 -30.01 14.33
N THR A 255 -18.54 -29.56 13.92
CA THR A 255 -19.68 -30.44 13.62
C THR A 255 -19.38 -31.41 12.47
N ARG A 256 -18.79 -30.92 11.36
CA ARG A 256 -18.43 -31.77 10.22
C ARG A 256 -17.33 -32.79 10.54
N GLY A 257 -16.32 -32.41 11.31
CA GLY A 257 -15.26 -33.34 11.75
C GLY A 257 -15.77 -34.46 12.66
N PHE A 258 -16.78 -34.17 13.49
CA PHE A 258 -17.41 -35.14 14.38
C PHE A 258 -18.32 -36.13 13.63
N HIS A 259 -19.09 -35.68 12.63
CA HIS A 259 -19.90 -36.58 11.81
C HIS A 259 -19.05 -37.49 10.90
N GLY A 260 -17.92 -36.99 10.36
CA GLY A 260 -17.01 -37.79 9.52
C GLY A 260 -16.27 -38.90 10.28
N THR A 261 -15.95 -38.69 11.56
CA THR A 261 -15.27 -39.69 12.40
C THR A 261 -16.22 -40.77 12.92
N ARG A 262 -17.50 -40.43 13.14
CA ARG A 262 -18.52 -41.39 13.61
C ARG A 262 -18.98 -42.38 12.52
N GLY A 263 -18.88 -42.00 11.25
CA GLY A 263 -19.16 -42.88 10.11
C GLY A 263 -18.08 -43.93 9.84
N ALA A 264 -16.85 -43.72 10.30
CA ALA A 264 -15.72 -44.64 10.09
C ALA A 264 -15.55 -45.68 11.22
N GLN A 265 -16.29 -45.56 12.32
CA GLN A 265 -16.12 -46.38 13.54
C GLN A 265 -17.33 -47.29 13.81
N GLY A 266 -17.98 -47.76 12.75
CA GLY A 266 -19.12 -48.68 12.79
C GLY A 266 -18.76 -50.11 12.39
N SER A 267 -17.80 -50.75 13.07
CA SER A 267 -17.64 -52.22 13.06
C SER A 267 -16.69 -52.69 14.16
N HIS A 268 -17.11 -52.66 15.42
CA HIS A 268 -16.84 -53.71 16.40
C HIS A 268 -17.59 -53.42 17.70
N GLY A 269 -18.44 -54.36 18.09
CA GLY A 269 -19.24 -54.26 19.30
C GLY A 269 -18.40 -54.38 20.57
N HIS A 270 -18.82 -53.68 21.61
CA HIS A 270 -19.17 -54.30 22.88
C HIS A 270 -19.90 -53.30 23.78
N ARG A 271 -21.03 -53.75 24.33
CA ARG A 271 -21.77 -53.10 25.41
C ARG A 271 -20.93 -53.11 26.68
N HIS A 272 -20.76 -51.96 27.32
CA HIS A 272 -20.84 -51.84 28.78
C HIS A 272 -21.36 -50.47 29.17
N GLY A 273 -22.32 -50.47 30.10
CA GLY A 273 -23.00 -49.30 30.62
C GLY A 273 -22.04 -48.38 31.38
N GLN A 274 -21.90 -47.18 30.87
CA GLN A 274 -21.50 -46.02 31.65
C GLN A 274 -22.49 -44.91 31.32
N LEU A 275 -23.16 -44.38 32.34
CA LEU A 275 -23.92 -43.14 32.30
C LEU A 275 -22.93 -42.01 32.00
N ARG A 276 -22.53 -41.91 30.74
CA ARG A 276 -21.78 -40.79 30.20
C ARG A 276 -22.82 -39.70 30.00
N ALA A 277 -22.72 -38.62 30.78
CA ALA A 277 -23.39 -37.38 30.47
C ALA A 277 -23.18 -37.12 28.97
N GLY A 278 -24.25 -37.23 28.18
CA GLY A 278 -24.17 -37.10 26.74
C GLY A 278 -23.55 -35.73 26.42
N PRO A 279 -22.62 -35.63 25.46
CA PRO A 279 -22.15 -34.33 25.03
C PRO A 279 -23.37 -33.50 24.64
N ALA A 280 -23.49 -32.29 25.22
CA ALA A 280 -24.57 -31.38 24.90
C ALA A 280 -24.71 -31.27 23.37
N PRO A 281 -25.94 -31.26 22.82
CA PRO A 281 -26.15 -31.25 21.38
C PRO A 281 -25.41 -30.06 20.76
N MET A 282 -24.36 -30.36 20.00
CA MET A 282 -23.48 -29.38 19.34
C MET A 282 -24.25 -28.51 18.34
N ASP A 283 -25.40 -28.98 17.87
CA ASP A 283 -26.35 -28.23 17.03
C ASP A 283 -26.73 -26.89 17.68
N GLY A 284 -26.95 -26.88 19.00
CA GLY A 284 -27.29 -25.66 19.74
C GLY A 284 -26.13 -24.66 19.86
N VAL A 285 -24.87 -25.10 19.74
CA VAL A 285 -23.69 -24.21 19.77
C VAL A 285 -23.53 -23.52 18.41
N GLN A 286 -23.69 -24.27 17.32
CA GLN A 286 -23.65 -23.75 15.96
C GLN A 286 -24.77 -22.73 15.71
N ASP A 287 -26.00 -23.05 16.11
CA ASP A 287 -27.14 -22.15 15.96
C ASP A 287 -26.96 -20.85 16.75
N ARG A 288 -26.40 -20.93 17.98
CA ARG A 288 -26.10 -19.74 18.78
C ARG A 288 -25.02 -18.87 18.15
N ALA A 289 -23.97 -19.47 17.60
CA ALA A 289 -22.88 -18.75 16.95
C ALA A 289 -23.37 -18.06 15.66
N GLU A 290 -24.16 -18.75 14.84
CA GLU A 290 -24.78 -18.18 13.64
C GLU A 290 -25.77 -17.05 13.99
N GLN A 291 -26.57 -17.21 15.04
CA GLN A 291 -27.46 -16.15 15.52
C GLN A 291 -26.68 -14.92 16.01
N ARG A 292 -25.54 -15.11 16.70
CA ARG A 292 -24.66 -14.01 17.11
C ARG A 292 -24.11 -13.26 15.88
N PHE A 293 -23.65 -13.99 14.87
CA PHE A 293 -23.17 -13.40 13.63
C PHE A 293 -24.26 -12.57 12.93
N ARG A 294 -25.46 -13.13 12.76
CA ARG A 294 -26.60 -12.40 12.15
C ARG A 294 -26.98 -11.15 12.93
N ARG A 295 -27.00 -11.22 14.26
CA ARG A 295 -27.28 -10.05 15.11
C ARG A 295 -26.21 -8.98 14.96
N ALA A 296 -24.93 -9.37 14.99
CA ALA A 296 -23.82 -8.45 14.81
C ALA A 296 -23.86 -7.76 13.43
N MET A 297 -24.11 -8.53 12.36
CA MET A 297 -24.31 -7.99 11.01
C MET A 297 -25.47 -6.99 10.94
N ALA A 298 -26.65 -7.36 11.45
CA ALA A 298 -27.81 -6.47 11.45
C ALA A 298 -27.56 -5.17 12.25
N THR A 299 -26.82 -5.24 13.36
CA THR A 299 -26.43 -4.04 14.11
C THR A 299 -25.45 -3.16 13.33
N HIS A 300 -24.50 -3.76 12.63
CA HIS A 300 -23.54 -3.04 11.79
C HIS A 300 -24.26 -2.35 10.62
N GLU A 301 -25.15 -3.03 9.91
CA GLU A 301 -25.98 -2.45 8.84
C GLU A 301 -26.82 -1.26 9.32
N ARG A 302 -27.44 -1.36 10.50
CA ARG A 302 -28.20 -0.25 11.08
C ARG A 302 -27.32 0.96 11.39
N ARG A 303 -26.10 0.73 11.90
CA ARG A 303 -25.14 1.81 12.20
C ARG A 303 -24.64 2.49 10.92
N THR A 304 -24.29 1.73 9.89
CA THR A 304 -23.83 2.29 8.61
C THR A 304 -24.95 3.03 7.89
N ALA A 305 -26.19 2.53 7.95
CA ALA A 305 -27.35 3.22 7.39
C ALA A 305 -27.63 4.57 8.10
N ARG A 306 -27.52 4.62 9.44
CA ARG A 306 -27.65 5.87 10.21
C ARG A 306 -26.56 6.86 9.85
N LYS A 307 -25.29 6.43 9.83
CA LYS A 307 -24.16 7.28 9.45
C LYS A 307 -24.34 7.90 8.06
N LYS A 308 -24.76 7.10 7.06
CA LYS A 308 -25.07 7.60 5.71
C LYS A 308 -26.21 8.63 5.69
N LYS A 309 -27.22 8.46 6.55
CA LYS A 309 -28.32 9.42 6.69
C LYS A 309 -27.83 10.73 7.30
N ASP A 310 -27.00 10.66 8.33
CA ASP A 310 -26.45 11.83 9.02
C ASP A 310 -25.49 12.60 8.11
N GLU A 311 -24.64 11.92 7.34
CA GLU A 311 -23.77 12.56 6.33
C GLU A 311 -24.57 13.28 5.24
N ARG A 312 -25.66 12.69 4.75
CA ARG A 312 -26.57 13.37 3.79
C ARG A 312 -27.26 14.58 4.40
N PHE A 313 -27.64 14.49 5.67
CA PHE A 313 -28.30 15.59 6.39
C PHE A 313 -27.34 16.77 6.60
N VAL A 314 -26.10 16.49 7.05
CA VAL A 314 -25.05 17.51 7.20
C VAL A 314 -24.68 18.10 5.84
N GLY A 315 -24.51 17.28 4.80
CA GLY A 315 -24.28 17.77 3.43
C GLY A 315 -25.40 18.68 2.93
N GLY A 316 -26.66 18.34 3.22
CA GLY A 316 -27.83 19.16 2.90
C GLY A 316 -27.86 20.51 3.63
N ILE A 317 -27.55 20.53 4.93
CA ILE A 317 -27.44 21.78 5.71
C ILE A 317 -26.33 22.66 5.18
N THR A 318 -25.16 22.08 4.87
CA THR A 318 -24.01 22.81 4.34
C THR A 318 -24.35 23.42 2.98
N PHE A 319 -25.01 22.67 2.09
CA PHE A 319 -25.48 23.17 0.81
C PHE A 319 -26.51 24.30 0.96
N ALA A 320 -27.47 24.16 1.89
CA ALA A 320 -28.46 25.19 2.16
C ALA A 320 -27.83 26.48 2.68
N LEU A 321 -26.83 26.40 3.57
CA LEU A 321 -26.09 27.56 4.08
C LEU A 321 -25.28 28.25 2.98
N VAL A 322 -24.62 27.48 2.09
CA VAL A 322 -23.89 28.03 0.94
C VAL A 322 -24.84 28.72 -0.04
N LEU A 323 -26.01 28.12 -0.30
CA LEU A 323 -27.04 28.68 -1.16
C LEU A 323 -27.59 30.00 -0.58
N LEU A 324 -27.87 30.02 0.73
CA LEU A 324 -28.38 31.19 1.44
C LEU A 324 -27.35 32.34 1.44
N TYR A 325 -26.06 32.01 1.62
CA TYR A 325 -24.96 32.97 1.51
C TYR A 325 -24.83 33.53 0.08
N ALA A 326 -24.93 32.68 -0.94
CA ALA A 326 -24.86 33.10 -2.34
C ALA A 326 -26.05 34.01 -2.73
N LEU A 327 -27.26 33.67 -2.27
CA LEU A 327 -28.47 34.50 -2.45
C LEU A 327 -28.34 35.84 -1.74
N TRP A 328 -27.86 35.86 -0.51
CA TRP A 328 -27.61 37.09 0.24
C TRP A 328 -26.61 38.02 -0.48
N ARG A 329 -25.57 37.45 -1.09
CA ARG A 329 -24.56 38.20 -1.86
C ARG A 329 -25.02 38.71 -3.23
N LEU A 330 -26.12 38.17 -3.76
CA LEU A 330 -26.70 38.58 -5.04
C LEU A 330 -27.83 39.61 -4.88
N LEU A 331 -28.44 39.68 -3.70
CA LEU A 331 -29.56 40.56 -3.37
C LEU A 331 -29.17 41.80 -2.55
N GLY A 332 -27.92 41.89 -2.10
CA GLY A 332 -27.34 43.06 -1.41
C GLY A 332 -26.15 43.60 -2.18
#